data_AF-A0A7C1PJT6-F1
#
_entry.id   AF-A0A7C1PJT6-F1
#
_cell.length_a   1.000
_cell.length_b   1.000
_cell.length_c   1.000
_cell.angle_alpha   90.00
_cell.angle_beta   90.00
_cell.angle_gamma   90.00
#
_symmetry.space_group_name_H-M   'P 1'
#
loop_
_entity.id
_entity.type
_entity.pdbx_description
1 polymer ?
#
loop_
_entity_poly.entity_id
_entity_poly.type
_entity_poly.pdbx_seq_one_letter_code
_entity_poly.pdbx_strand_id
1 'polypeptide(L)'
;MAKKITLVLAIAVFTFFLIVPFISYRAYKSALKEEVFNHLVTTRDLLKLQIWNYFNQRYGDIDTLSRNPVIAQGFTRLAGAFHAYGLETSQFQKIKNLYQPLMEHYVSDYGYANIFFIHKDGDIIYSIMKEEFVGSNLLTGEFKNSGIARIFKRGLEDVSFGDYTWNNRINDYTAYFAAPVYNVDELSGVLIIEIPFLHLDTMLTQRAGLGQTGEMFLVGEDGLMRSNSRFSVEPTILKKEVDTEATREAFDGYVGTKIIDDYRGVSVLCAYTPLNLNFINWALLVEIEEEEAFAVIYDIEIKLTIIASIIGVMALGYLYLTYRSYRKNKHSVSESKEESKSY
;
A
#
# COMPACT_ATOMS: atom_id res chain seq x y z
N MET A 1 14.65 -63.95 -20.16
CA MET A 1 14.73 -62.63 -20.80
C MET A 1 13.58 -61.71 -20.36
N ALA A 2 12.31 -62.17 -20.43
CA ALA A 2 11.12 -61.41 -20.01
C ALA A 2 11.20 -60.75 -18.62
N LYS A 3 11.63 -61.47 -17.57
CA LYS A 3 11.75 -60.91 -16.19
C LYS A 3 12.73 -59.73 -16.05
N LYS A 4 13.78 -59.67 -16.88
CA LYS A 4 14.73 -58.54 -16.87
C LYS A 4 14.12 -57.31 -17.55
N ILE A 5 13.36 -57.53 -18.63
CA ILE A 5 12.66 -56.46 -19.36
C ILE A 5 11.58 -55.82 -18.48
N THR A 6 10.78 -56.63 -17.77
CA THR A 6 9.73 -56.11 -16.87
C THR A 6 10.29 -55.32 -15.69
N LEU A 7 11.44 -55.72 -15.14
CA LEU A 7 12.11 -54.98 -14.06
C LEU A 7 12.62 -53.62 -14.55
N VAL A 8 13.26 -53.57 -15.73
CA VAL A 8 13.74 -52.32 -16.32
C VAL A 8 12.57 -51.38 -16.63
N LEU A 9 11.47 -51.91 -17.17
CA LEU A 9 10.26 -51.11 -17.45
C LEU A 9 9.66 -50.54 -16.15
N ALA A 10 9.59 -51.35 -15.08
CA ALA A 10 9.07 -50.91 -13.79
C ALA A 10 9.94 -49.79 -13.17
N ILE A 11 11.27 -49.90 -13.27
CA ILE A 11 12.19 -48.85 -12.80
C ILE A 11 12.04 -47.58 -13.65
N ALA A 12 11.93 -47.71 -14.98
CA ALA A 12 11.73 -46.56 -15.87
C ALA A 12 10.41 -45.83 -15.58
N VAL A 13 9.32 -46.57 -15.36
CA VAL A 13 8.03 -46.00 -15.00
C VAL A 13 8.08 -45.34 -13.61
N PHE A 14 8.70 -46.00 -12.64
CA PHE A 14 8.87 -45.45 -11.29
C PHE A 14 9.68 -44.16 -11.28
N THR A 15 10.82 -44.14 -11.98
CA THR A 15 11.67 -42.95 -12.12
C THR A 15 10.95 -41.82 -12.86
N PHE A 16 10.21 -42.12 -13.92
CA PHE A 16 9.37 -41.15 -14.62
C PHE A 16 8.34 -40.50 -13.69
N PHE A 17 7.64 -41.30 -12.87
CA PHE A 17 6.65 -40.80 -11.91
C PHE A 17 7.24 -40.06 -10.71
N LEU A 18 8.54 -40.16 -10.43
CA LEU A 18 9.18 -39.32 -9.42
C LEU A 18 9.72 -38.02 -10.01
N ILE A 19 10.37 -38.10 -11.17
CA ILE A 19 11.07 -36.97 -11.78
C ILE A 19 10.07 -35.96 -12.35
N VAL A 20 9.06 -36.42 -13.10
CA VAL A 20 8.12 -35.51 -13.78
C VAL A 20 7.33 -34.68 -12.77
N PRO A 21 6.67 -35.25 -11.74
CA PRO A 21 5.95 -34.44 -10.75
C PRO A 21 6.84 -33.47 -9.98
N PHE A 22 8.08 -33.86 -9.68
CA PHE A 22 9.02 -32.98 -8.99
C PHE A 22 9.42 -31.77 -9.84
N ILE A 23 9.73 -31.99 -11.12
CA ILE A 23 10.03 -30.92 -12.06
C ILE A 23 8.79 -30.05 -12.28
N SER A 24 7.63 -30.66 -12.51
CA SER A 24 6.36 -29.95 -12.71
C SER A 24 5.98 -29.12 -11.48
N TYR A 25 6.18 -29.62 -10.27
CA TYR A 25 5.95 -28.87 -9.03
C TYR A 25 6.85 -27.64 -8.95
N ARG A 26 8.16 -27.80 -9.21
CA ARG A 26 9.09 -26.66 -9.19
C ARG A 26 8.75 -25.61 -10.25
N ALA A 27 8.41 -26.05 -11.46
CA ALA A 27 8.00 -25.17 -12.55
C ALA A 27 6.70 -24.43 -12.19
N TYR A 28 5.71 -25.14 -11.65
CA TYR A 28 4.44 -24.56 -11.22
C TYR A 28 4.60 -23.56 -10.08
N LYS A 29 5.42 -23.90 -9.06
CA LYS A 29 5.72 -22.98 -7.96
C LYS A 29 6.40 -21.70 -8.42
N SER A 30 7.36 -21.82 -9.35
CA SER A 30 8.01 -20.65 -9.95
C SER A 30 7.02 -19.80 -10.75
N ALA A 31 6.16 -20.43 -11.56
CA ALA A 31 5.17 -19.73 -12.37
C ALA A 31 4.13 -19.02 -11.50
N LEU A 32 3.63 -19.65 -10.44
CA LEU A 32 2.67 -19.02 -9.52
C LEU A 32 3.32 -17.86 -8.76
N LYS A 33 4.57 -18.01 -8.31
CA LYS A 33 5.31 -16.92 -7.66
C LYS A 33 5.41 -15.70 -8.60
N GLU A 34 5.73 -15.93 -9.87
CA GLU A 34 5.81 -14.88 -10.88
C GLU A 34 4.44 -14.25 -11.15
N GLU A 35 3.38 -15.04 -11.24
CA GLU A 35 2.00 -14.56 -11.38
C GLU A 35 1.57 -13.67 -10.21
N VAL A 36 1.82 -14.10 -8.97
CA VAL A 36 1.48 -13.31 -7.77
C VAL A 36 2.29 -12.01 -7.76
N PHE A 37 3.59 -12.04 -8.05
CA PHE A 37 4.37 -10.80 -8.14
C PHE A 37 3.88 -9.87 -9.25
N ASN A 38 3.52 -10.39 -10.42
CA ASN A 38 2.97 -9.58 -11.50
C ASN A 38 1.65 -8.92 -11.09
N HIS A 39 0.81 -9.63 -10.34
CA HIS A 39 -0.42 -9.08 -9.78
C HIS A 39 -0.16 -7.96 -8.75
N LEU A 40 0.78 -8.17 -7.82
CA LEU A 40 1.16 -7.16 -6.83
C LEU A 40 1.79 -5.92 -7.50
N VAL A 41 2.66 -6.12 -8.50
CA VAL A 41 3.26 -5.04 -9.29
C VAL A 41 2.18 -4.24 -10.02
N THR A 42 1.25 -4.92 -10.68
CA THR A 42 0.13 -4.25 -11.38
C THR A 42 -0.71 -3.44 -10.40
N THR A 43 -1.01 -4.02 -9.24
CA THR A 43 -1.80 -3.35 -8.20
C THR A 43 -1.07 -2.12 -7.66
N ARG A 44 0.22 -2.26 -7.34
CA ARG A 44 1.10 -1.17 -6.90
C ARG A 44 1.15 -0.04 -7.91
N ASP A 45 1.33 -0.34 -9.19
CA ASP A 45 1.49 0.67 -10.23
C ASP A 45 0.18 1.41 -10.51
N LEU A 46 -0.96 0.70 -10.49
CA LEU A 46 -2.29 1.32 -10.56
C LEU A 46 -2.56 2.21 -9.36
N LEU A 47 -2.24 1.74 -8.15
CA LEU A 47 -2.43 2.51 -6.93
C LEU A 47 -1.51 3.74 -6.88
N LYS A 48 -0.24 3.61 -7.30
CA LYS A 48 0.68 4.74 -7.46
C LYS A 48 0.10 5.78 -8.40
N LEU A 49 -0.48 5.37 -9.53
CA LEU A 49 -1.13 6.29 -10.46
C LEU A 49 -2.37 6.97 -9.84
N GLN A 50 -3.20 6.24 -9.10
CA GLN A 50 -4.36 6.80 -8.40
C GLN A 50 -3.93 7.85 -7.36
N ILE A 51 -2.91 7.55 -6.55
CA ILE A 51 -2.35 8.47 -5.56
C ILE A 51 -1.73 9.69 -6.24
N TRP A 52 -0.99 9.48 -7.34
CA TRP A 52 -0.42 10.56 -8.14
C TRP A 52 -1.52 11.48 -8.67
N ASN A 53 -2.60 10.93 -9.26
CA ASN A 53 -3.73 11.71 -9.77
C ASN A 53 -4.42 12.48 -8.64
N TYR A 54 -4.65 11.82 -7.50
CA TYR A 54 -5.22 12.41 -6.29
C TYR A 54 -4.42 13.66 -5.90
N PHE A 55 -3.11 13.54 -5.67
CA PHE A 55 -2.31 14.69 -5.24
C PHE A 55 -2.15 15.77 -6.31
N ASN A 56 -1.99 15.41 -7.59
CA ASN A 56 -1.90 16.40 -8.67
C ASN A 56 -3.20 17.17 -8.89
N GLN A 57 -4.35 16.53 -8.72
CA GLN A 57 -5.63 17.24 -8.79
C GLN A 57 -5.69 18.32 -7.70
N ARG A 58 -5.29 18.02 -6.46
CA ARG A 58 -5.34 18.99 -5.35
C ARG A 58 -4.30 20.10 -5.47
N TYR A 59 -3.12 19.76 -6.00
CA TYR A 59 -2.14 20.75 -6.41
C TYR A 59 -2.72 21.69 -7.48
N GLY A 60 -3.34 21.16 -8.53
CA GLY A 60 -3.94 21.95 -9.60
C GLY A 60 -5.12 22.80 -9.13
N ASP A 61 -5.95 22.25 -8.24
CA ASP A 61 -7.09 22.96 -7.65
C ASP A 61 -6.61 24.19 -6.86
N ILE A 62 -5.66 24.02 -5.94
CA ILE A 62 -5.19 25.14 -5.12
C ILE A 62 -4.39 26.17 -5.94
N ASP A 63 -3.62 25.74 -6.93
CA ASP A 63 -2.91 26.64 -7.84
C ASP A 63 -3.91 27.49 -8.64
N THR A 64 -5.01 26.88 -9.10
CA THR A 64 -6.08 27.60 -9.80
C THR A 64 -6.84 28.54 -8.88
N LEU A 65 -7.21 28.09 -7.67
CA LEU A 65 -7.97 28.88 -6.71
C LEU A 65 -7.18 30.09 -6.21
N SER A 66 -5.89 29.93 -5.91
CA SER A 66 -5.02 31.01 -5.42
C SER A 66 -4.81 32.14 -6.43
N ARG A 67 -4.90 31.82 -7.73
CA ARG A 67 -4.78 32.76 -8.86
C ARG A 67 -6.13 33.28 -9.35
N ASN A 68 -7.24 32.82 -8.77
CA ASN A 68 -8.57 33.21 -9.20
C ASN A 68 -8.90 34.65 -8.74
N PRO A 69 -9.29 35.58 -9.64
CA PRO A 69 -9.56 36.96 -9.28
C PRO A 69 -10.67 37.15 -8.23
N VAL A 70 -11.67 36.28 -8.20
CA VAL A 70 -12.75 36.32 -7.21
C VAL A 70 -12.22 35.95 -5.82
N ILE A 71 -11.33 34.96 -5.76
CA ILE A 71 -10.65 34.56 -4.53
C ILE A 71 -9.72 35.66 -4.04
N ALA A 72 -8.87 36.21 -4.90
CA ALA A 72 -7.97 37.32 -4.56
C ALA A 72 -8.74 38.56 -4.05
N GLN A 73 -9.87 38.88 -4.69
CA GLN A 73 -10.74 39.97 -4.25
C GLN A 73 -11.39 39.66 -2.88
N GLY A 74 -11.89 38.43 -2.70
CA GLY A 74 -12.46 38.00 -1.42
C GLY A 74 -11.44 38.05 -0.29
N PHE A 75 -10.23 37.55 -0.55
CA PHE A 75 -9.09 37.62 0.35
C PHE A 75 -8.81 39.07 0.75
N THR A 76 -8.65 39.96 -0.22
CA THR A 76 -8.33 41.38 0.02
C THR A 76 -9.42 42.07 0.86
N ARG A 77 -10.69 41.81 0.56
CA ARG A 77 -11.83 42.42 1.29
C ARG A 77 -11.95 41.89 2.72
N LEU A 78 -11.72 40.59 2.92
CA LEU A 78 -11.72 39.98 4.24
C LEU A 78 -10.55 40.47 5.09
N ALA A 79 -9.35 40.53 4.51
CA ALA A 79 -8.16 41.04 5.18
C ALA A 79 -8.34 42.50 5.62
N GLY A 80 -8.81 43.37 4.71
CA GLY A 80 -9.08 44.76 5.01
C GLY A 80 -10.13 44.95 6.11
N ALA A 81 -11.21 44.16 6.08
CA ALA A 81 -12.25 44.21 7.11
C ALA A 81 -11.75 43.69 8.47
N PHE A 82 -10.93 42.64 8.47
CA PHE A 82 -10.34 42.10 9.68
C PHE A 82 -9.40 43.11 10.35
N HIS A 83 -8.49 43.74 9.61
CA HIS A 83 -7.58 44.74 10.18
C HIS A 83 -8.27 46.04 10.61
N ALA A 84 -9.31 46.47 9.88
CA ALA A 84 -10.02 47.71 10.19
C ALA A 84 -11.02 47.57 11.35
N TYR A 85 -11.68 46.42 11.48
CA TYR A 85 -12.82 46.25 12.39
C TYR A 85 -12.72 45.05 13.33
N GLY A 86 -11.97 44.01 12.98
CA GLY A 86 -11.90 42.76 13.73
C GLY A 86 -13.04 41.78 13.39
N LEU A 87 -12.83 40.50 13.75
CA LEU A 87 -13.67 39.36 13.35
C LEU A 87 -15.13 39.45 13.78
N GLU A 88 -15.41 39.96 14.97
CA GLU A 88 -16.75 39.90 15.56
C GLU A 88 -17.66 41.08 15.16
N THR A 89 -17.19 41.97 14.27
CA THR A 89 -17.95 43.13 13.84
C THR A 89 -18.95 42.83 12.73
N SER A 90 -20.06 43.56 12.70
CA SER A 90 -21.09 43.42 11.66
C SER A 90 -20.54 43.65 10.24
N GLN A 91 -19.52 44.48 10.11
CA GLN A 91 -18.84 44.82 8.86
C GLN A 91 -18.07 43.62 8.33
N PHE A 92 -17.26 42.98 9.18
CA PHE A 92 -16.55 41.75 8.83
C PHE A 92 -17.53 40.63 8.50
N GLN A 93 -18.54 40.41 9.36
CA GLN A 93 -19.53 39.33 9.15
C GLN A 93 -20.32 39.49 7.85
N LYS A 94 -20.67 40.71 7.44
CA LYS A 94 -21.31 40.96 6.13
C LYS A 94 -20.44 40.54 4.95
N ILE A 95 -19.15 40.84 5.00
CA ILE A 95 -18.21 40.47 3.93
C ILE A 95 -17.96 38.97 3.94
N LYS A 96 -17.77 38.37 5.13
CA LYS A 96 -17.67 36.93 5.31
C LYS A 96 -18.84 36.20 4.68
N ASN A 97 -20.07 36.59 5.02
CA ASN A 97 -21.29 35.95 4.52
C ASN A 97 -21.49 36.09 3.01
N LEU A 98 -20.85 37.07 2.36
CA LEU A 98 -20.88 37.20 0.91
C LEU A 98 -20.02 36.14 0.21
N TYR A 99 -18.86 35.79 0.79
CA TYR A 99 -17.94 34.81 0.22
C TYR A 99 -18.17 33.37 0.73
N GLN A 100 -18.84 33.23 1.86
CA GLN A 100 -19.13 31.95 2.50
C GLN A 100 -19.76 30.92 1.53
N PRO A 101 -20.82 31.20 0.75
CA PRO A 101 -21.44 30.18 -0.11
C PRO A 101 -20.52 29.65 -1.20
N LEU A 102 -19.64 30.51 -1.76
CA LEU A 102 -18.66 30.10 -2.76
C LEU A 102 -17.61 29.18 -2.14
N MET A 103 -17.14 29.51 -0.95
CA MET A 103 -16.16 28.70 -0.23
C MET A 103 -16.78 27.36 0.25
N GLU A 104 -18.05 27.35 0.64
CA GLU A 104 -18.82 26.13 0.97
C GLU A 104 -18.95 25.21 -0.24
N HIS A 105 -19.20 25.77 -1.43
CA HIS A 105 -19.23 25.00 -2.67
C HIS A 105 -17.89 24.32 -2.95
N TYR A 106 -16.74 25.01 -2.79
CA TYR A 106 -15.44 24.38 -2.97
C TYR A 106 -15.17 23.28 -1.93
N VAL A 107 -15.48 23.54 -0.65
CA VAL A 107 -15.31 22.54 0.41
C VAL A 107 -16.15 21.29 0.13
N SER A 108 -17.43 21.47 -0.24
CA SER A 108 -18.36 20.38 -0.54
C SER A 108 -17.96 19.60 -1.78
N ASP A 109 -17.79 20.28 -2.91
CA ASP A 109 -17.71 19.62 -4.22
C ASP A 109 -16.32 19.03 -4.49
N TYR A 110 -15.28 19.57 -3.87
CA TYR A 110 -13.91 19.08 -4.00
C TYR A 110 -13.51 18.19 -2.80
N GLY A 111 -14.37 18.10 -1.78
CA GLY A 111 -14.19 17.27 -0.60
C GLY A 111 -13.02 17.72 0.29
N TYR A 112 -12.88 19.01 0.51
CA TYR A 112 -11.94 19.55 1.48
C TYR A 112 -12.56 19.54 2.87
N ALA A 113 -11.73 19.44 3.91
CA ALA A 113 -12.19 19.59 5.29
C ALA A 113 -12.39 21.08 5.62
N ASN A 114 -11.50 21.94 5.13
CA ASN A 114 -11.55 23.37 5.41
C ASN A 114 -10.77 24.18 4.34
N ILE A 115 -11.01 25.49 4.32
CA ILE A 115 -10.24 26.46 3.55
C ILE A 115 -9.89 27.61 4.49
N PHE A 116 -8.64 28.08 4.46
CA PHE A 116 -8.14 29.20 5.25
C PHE A 116 -7.57 30.29 4.37
N PHE A 117 -7.87 31.55 4.71
CA PHE A 117 -7.16 32.71 4.19
C PHE A 117 -6.28 33.28 5.29
N ILE A 118 -4.97 33.31 5.05
CA ILE A 118 -3.98 33.71 6.04
C ILE A 118 -3.16 34.85 5.48
N HIS A 119 -3.20 36.01 6.12
CA HIS A 119 -2.46 37.20 5.70
C HIS A 119 -0.95 36.91 5.62
N LYS A 120 -0.21 37.65 4.78
CA LYS A 120 1.26 37.51 4.70
C LYS A 120 1.99 37.70 6.05
N ASP A 121 1.37 38.43 6.97
CA ASP A 121 1.90 38.66 8.33
C ASP A 121 1.54 37.52 9.32
N GLY A 122 0.86 36.47 8.85
CA GLY A 122 0.53 35.27 9.61
C GLY A 122 -0.85 35.25 10.23
N ASP A 123 -1.65 36.31 10.12
CA ASP A 123 -2.98 36.37 10.72
C ASP A 123 -3.98 35.48 9.96
N ILE A 124 -4.66 34.60 10.69
CA ILE A 124 -5.70 33.74 10.11
C ILE A 124 -7.00 34.53 10.06
N ILE A 125 -7.26 35.13 8.90
CA ILE A 125 -8.36 36.06 8.67
C ILE A 125 -9.69 35.31 8.56
N TYR A 126 -9.71 34.16 7.89
CA TYR A 126 -10.94 33.46 7.53
C TYR A 126 -10.72 31.95 7.50
N SER A 127 -11.75 31.22 7.93
CA SER A 127 -11.92 29.82 7.61
C SER A 127 -13.39 29.50 7.34
N ILE A 128 -13.66 28.44 6.58
CA ILE A 128 -15.02 27.95 6.32
C ILE A 128 -15.65 27.42 7.61
N MET A 129 -14.99 26.46 8.23
CA MET A 129 -15.38 25.96 9.53
C MET A 129 -14.54 26.73 10.57
N LYS A 130 -15.17 27.44 11.53
CA LYS A 130 -14.43 28.19 12.58
C LYS A 130 -13.58 27.27 13.46
N GLU A 131 -12.26 27.34 13.32
CA GLU A 131 -11.28 26.57 14.12
C GLU A 131 -10.66 27.39 15.24
N GLU A 132 -9.92 26.69 16.11
CA GLU A 132 -9.12 27.30 17.18
C GLU A 132 -8.10 28.31 16.64
N PHE A 133 -7.69 28.17 15.38
CA PHE A 133 -6.69 29.03 14.77
C PHE A 133 -7.23 30.39 14.29
N VAL A 134 -8.54 30.56 14.06
CA VAL A 134 -9.08 31.79 13.44
C VAL A 134 -8.89 33.00 14.37
N GLY A 135 -8.28 34.06 13.87
CA GLY A 135 -7.92 35.26 14.65
C GLY A 135 -6.61 35.14 15.44
N SER A 136 -5.93 34.00 15.35
CA SER A 136 -4.55 33.85 15.82
C SER A 136 -3.55 34.24 14.72
N ASN A 137 -2.26 34.25 15.09
CA ASN A 137 -1.16 34.50 14.17
C ASN A 137 -0.29 33.23 14.08
N LEU A 138 0.21 32.90 12.89
CA LEU A 138 1.05 31.71 12.65
C LEU A 138 2.55 32.00 12.71
N LEU A 139 2.95 33.27 12.76
CA LEU A 139 4.33 33.70 12.94
C LEU A 139 4.65 33.98 14.41
N THR A 140 3.63 34.35 15.18
CA THR A 140 3.71 34.72 16.59
C THR A 140 2.62 34.01 17.40
N GLY A 141 2.77 33.87 18.72
CA GLY A 141 1.73 33.24 19.55
C GLY A 141 1.78 31.70 19.61
N GLU A 142 0.64 31.10 19.98
CA GLU A 142 0.51 29.70 20.38
C GLU A 142 0.76 28.71 19.22
N PHE A 143 0.24 29.02 18.03
CA PHE A 143 0.23 28.09 16.91
C PHE A 143 1.47 28.19 16.00
N LYS A 144 2.49 28.98 16.37
CA LYS A 144 3.70 29.20 15.55
C LYS A 144 4.49 27.93 15.16
N ASN A 145 4.31 26.86 15.93
CA ASN A 145 4.98 25.56 15.74
C ASN A 145 4.03 24.47 15.20
N SER A 146 2.78 24.81 14.88
CA SER A 146 1.78 23.90 14.34
C SER A 146 2.10 23.44 12.91
N GLY A 147 1.43 22.38 12.45
CA GLY A 147 1.50 21.92 11.06
C GLY A 147 1.09 23.01 10.06
N ILE A 148 -0.01 23.72 10.36
CA ILE A 148 -0.52 24.82 9.52
C ILE A 148 0.47 26.00 9.45
N ALA A 149 1.19 26.32 10.53
CA ALA A 149 2.23 27.35 10.52
C ALA A 149 3.44 26.97 9.64
N ARG A 150 3.85 25.69 9.64
CA ARG A 150 4.95 25.22 8.80
C ARG A 150 4.60 25.31 7.32
N ILE A 151 3.38 24.88 6.95
CA ILE A 151 2.95 24.90 5.55
C ILE A 151 2.63 26.32 5.07
N PHE A 152 2.13 27.20 5.94
CA PHE A 152 1.96 28.63 5.65
C PHE A 152 3.28 29.27 5.18
N LYS A 153 4.39 29.05 5.90
CA LYS A 153 5.69 29.63 5.55
C LYS A 153 6.16 29.20 4.17
N ARG A 154 5.96 27.93 3.80
CA ARG A 154 6.30 27.40 2.46
C ARG A 154 5.36 27.93 1.39
N GLY A 155 4.07 28.04 1.72
CA GLY A 155 3.02 28.57 0.85
C GLY A 155 3.13 30.06 0.54
N LEU A 156 4.00 30.81 1.22
CA LEU A 156 4.33 32.19 0.84
C LEU A 156 5.17 32.26 -0.45
N GLU A 157 5.91 31.19 -0.76
CA GLU A 157 6.83 31.14 -1.90
C GLU A 157 6.23 30.41 -3.09
N ASP A 158 5.66 29.21 -2.87
CA ASP A 158 5.12 28.37 -3.93
C ASP A 158 4.06 27.39 -3.39
N VAL A 159 3.31 26.76 -4.29
CA VAL A 159 2.38 25.70 -3.96
C VAL A 159 3.10 24.57 -3.23
N SER A 160 2.65 24.28 -2.01
CA SER A 160 3.33 23.38 -1.10
C SER A 160 2.36 22.40 -0.46
N PHE A 161 2.83 21.18 -0.21
CA PHE A 161 2.13 20.18 0.59
C PHE A 161 2.76 20.04 1.98
N GLY A 162 1.90 19.97 2.99
CA GLY A 162 2.23 19.61 4.37
C GLY A 162 1.66 18.23 4.67
N ASP A 163 2.53 17.33 5.14
CA ASP A 163 2.17 15.96 5.54
C ASP A 163 1.06 15.94 6.60
N TYR A 164 0.42 14.78 6.76
CA TYR A 164 -0.67 14.56 7.69
C TYR A 164 -0.28 14.94 9.13
N THR A 165 -1.25 15.50 9.84
CA THR A 165 -1.17 15.82 11.27
C THR A 165 -2.53 15.56 11.90
N TRP A 166 -2.53 15.31 13.21
CA TRP A 166 -3.76 15.18 13.97
C TRP A 166 -4.53 16.52 14.02
N ASN A 167 -5.83 16.48 13.74
CA ASN A 167 -6.75 17.60 13.91
C ASN A 167 -7.75 17.27 15.04
N ASN A 168 -7.66 18.02 16.14
CA ASN A 168 -8.51 17.82 17.33
C ASN A 168 -10.00 18.07 17.07
N ARG A 169 -10.33 18.94 16.12
CA ARG A 169 -11.70 19.39 15.90
C ARG A 169 -12.54 18.35 15.17
N ILE A 170 -11.97 17.73 14.14
CA ILE A 170 -12.64 16.66 13.41
C ILE A 170 -12.28 15.27 13.94
N ASN A 171 -11.38 15.20 14.93
CA ASN A 171 -10.91 13.96 15.57
C ASN A 171 -10.38 12.94 14.55
N ASP A 172 -9.62 13.44 13.58
CA ASP A 172 -9.03 12.66 12.49
C ASP A 172 -7.74 13.35 12.00
N TYR A 173 -7.01 12.69 11.11
CA TYR A 173 -5.82 13.23 10.47
C TYR A 173 -6.19 14.08 9.25
N THR A 174 -5.49 15.18 9.08
CA THR A 174 -5.61 16.05 7.92
C THR A 174 -4.24 16.44 7.40
N ALA A 175 -4.17 16.72 6.11
CA ALA A 175 -2.99 17.30 5.50
C ALA A 175 -3.36 18.65 4.89
N TYR A 176 -2.35 19.43 4.50
CA TYR A 176 -2.56 20.77 3.98
C TYR A 176 -1.91 20.95 2.62
N PHE A 177 -2.60 21.64 1.73
CA PHE A 177 -1.96 22.32 0.61
C PHE A 177 -2.02 23.82 0.85
N ALA A 178 -0.94 24.53 0.53
CA ALA A 178 -0.85 25.98 0.64
C ALA A 178 -0.36 26.58 -0.66
N ALA A 179 -0.88 27.74 -1.04
CA ALA A 179 -0.47 28.46 -2.23
C ALA A 179 -0.51 29.99 -2.00
N PRO A 180 0.43 30.75 -2.58
CA PRO A 180 0.48 32.19 -2.41
C PRO A 180 -0.66 32.87 -3.20
N VAL A 181 -1.31 33.84 -2.56
CA VAL A 181 -2.35 34.66 -3.19
C VAL A 181 -1.78 36.05 -3.46
N TYR A 182 -1.80 36.46 -4.73
CA TYR A 182 -1.37 37.77 -5.17
C TYR A 182 -2.57 38.67 -5.49
N ASN A 183 -2.47 39.93 -5.11
CA ASN A 183 -3.34 40.99 -5.61
C ASN A 183 -2.54 41.83 -6.61
N VAL A 184 -2.85 41.66 -7.90
CA VAL A 184 -2.01 42.15 -9.00
C VAL A 184 -0.61 41.52 -8.88
N ASP A 185 0.37 42.27 -8.37
CA ASP A 185 1.76 41.82 -8.18
C ASP A 185 2.21 41.82 -6.71
N GLU A 186 1.30 42.14 -5.77
CA GLU A 186 1.60 42.14 -4.34
C GLU A 186 1.11 40.86 -3.67
N LEU A 187 2.02 40.15 -2.98
CA LEU A 187 1.65 39.02 -2.14
C LEU A 187 0.72 39.49 -1.02
N SER A 188 -0.52 39.00 -1.03
CA SER A 188 -1.53 39.30 -0.01
C SER A 188 -1.45 38.33 1.16
N GLY A 189 -1.06 37.09 0.89
CA GLY A 189 -0.93 36.03 1.89
C GLY A 189 -1.02 34.65 1.26
N VAL A 190 -1.59 33.71 1.98
CA VAL A 190 -1.62 32.29 1.61
C VAL A 190 -3.04 31.76 1.70
N LEU A 191 -3.46 31.08 0.64
CA LEU A 191 -4.62 30.20 0.63
C LEU A 191 -4.17 28.83 1.12
N ILE A 192 -4.85 28.26 2.11
CA ILE A 192 -4.62 26.89 2.56
C ILE A 192 -5.91 26.10 2.38
N ILE A 193 -5.82 24.92 1.77
CA ILE A 193 -6.88 23.91 1.80
C ILE A 193 -6.45 22.79 2.73
N GLU A 194 -7.38 22.32 3.54
CA GLU A 194 -7.19 21.17 4.41
C GLU A 194 -7.86 19.95 3.78
N ILE A 195 -7.11 18.88 3.58
CA ILE A 195 -7.60 17.65 2.96
C ILE A 195 -7.80 16.56 4.03
N PRO A 196 -8.96 15.88 4.05
CA PRO A 196 -9.20 14.81 4.99
C PRO A 196 -8.36 13.58 4.65
N PHE A 197 -7.94 12.84 5.67
CA PHE A 197 -7.24 11.56 5.49
C PHE A 197 -8.11 10.49 4.84
N LEU A 198 -9.42 10.50 5.12
CA LEU A 198 -10.39 9.51 4.65
C LEU A 198 -10.29 9.20 3.14
N HIS A 199 -10.02 10.18 2.29
CA HIS A 199 -9.92 9.94 0.85
C HIS A 199 -8.73 9.04 0.48
N LEU A 200 -7.57 9.30 1.07
CA LEU A 200 -6.38 8.48 0.84
C LEU A 200 -6.57 7.09 1.47
N ASP A 201 -7.11 7.04 2.68
CA ASP A 201 -7.41 5.78 3.38
C ASP A 201 -8.39 4.90 2.58
N THR A 202 -9.41 5.51 1.98
CA THR A 202 -10.37 4.79 1.13
C THR A 202 -9.70 4.16 -0.09
N MET A 203 -8.71 4.81 -0.70
CA MET A 203 -7.95 4.24 -1.83
C MET A 203 -7.15 3.01 -1.40
N LEU A 204 -6.49 3.09 -0.24
CA LEU A 204 -5.63 2.01 0.29
C LEU A 204 -6.43 0.84 0.88
N THR A 205 -7.65 1.10 1.34
CA THR A 205 -8.53 0.07 1.92
C THR A 205 -9.36 -0.67 0.87
N GLN A 206 -9.24 -0.34 -0.42
CA GLN A 206 -9.85 -1.12 -1.51
C GLN A 206 -9.17 -2.49 -1.66
N ARG A 207 -9.77 -3.52 -1.09
CA ARG A 207 -9.21 -4.88 -1.01
C ARG A 207 -9.59 -5.79 -2.19
N ALA A 208 -10.28 -5.26 -3.19
CA ALA A 208 -10.79 -6.06 -4.29
C ALA A 208 -9.61 -6.70 -5.06
N GLY A 209 -9.60 -8.03 -5.14
CA GLY A 209 -8.55 -8.76 -5.85
C GLY A 209 -7.26 -9.02 -5.05
N LEU A 210 -7.19 -8.63 -3.78
CA LEU A 210 -6.00 -8.85 -2.92
C LEU A 210 -6.09 -10.06 -1.98
N GLY A 211 -7.18 -10.83 -2.05
CA GLY A 211 -7.38 -11.96 -1.16
C GLY A 211 -7.68 -11.55 0.29
N GLN A 212 -7.45 -12.49 1.20
CA GLN A 212 -7.77 -12.35 2.63
C GLN A 212 -6.70 -11.57 3.38
N THR A 213 -5.44 -11.72 2.98
CA THR A 213 -4.26 -11.21 3.65
C THR A 213 -3.56 -10.10 2.88
N GLY A 214 -3.97 -9.81 1.64
CA GLY A 214 -3.30 -8.76 0.87
C GLY A 214 -3.51 -7.36 1.46
N GLU A 215 -2.46 -6.55 1.54
CA GLU A 215 -2.50 -5.22 2.14
C GLU A 215 -1.80 -4.20 1.25
N MET A 216 -2.29 -2.98 1.26
CA MET A 216 -1.68 -1.83 0.60
C MET A 216 -1.50 -0.74 1.63
N PHE A 217 -0.30 -0.19 1.74
CA PHE A 217 -0.02 0.84 2.73
C PHE A 217 1.10 1.78 2.28
N LEU A 218 1.13 2.94 2.92
CA LEU A 218 2.13 3.98 2.67
C LEU A 218 2.99 4.18 3.91
N VAL A 219 4.26 4.48 3.71
CA VAL A 219 5.22 4.76 4.80
C VAL A 219 5.94 6.07 4.49
N GLY A 220 6.06 6.96 5.46
CA GLY A 220 6.82 8.21 5.34
C GLY A 220 8.31 8.01 5.61
N GLU A 221 9.14 9.00 5.25
CA GLU A 221 10.60 8.99 5.53
C GLU A 221 10.95 8.79 7.02
N ASP A 222 10.01 9.13 7.91
CA ASP A 222 10.11 8.91 9.35
C ASP A 222 9.87 7.45 9.78
N GLY A 223 9.65 6.54 8.81
CA GLY A 223 9.36 5.13 9.05
C GLY A 223 7.93 4.86 9.53
N LEU A 224 7.07 5.89 9.65
CA LEU A 224 5.71 5.74 10.16
C LEU A 224 4.69 5.59 9.01
N MET A 225 3.65 4.79 9.24
CA MET A 225 2.57 4.63 8.28
C MET A 225 1.86 5.96 7.95
N ARG A 226 1.45 6.12 6.69
CA ARG A 226 0.56 7.20 6.18
C ARG A 226 -0.79 6.63 5.74
N SER A 227 -1.20 5.56 6.40
CA SER A 227 -2.33 4.70 6.05
C SER A 227 -2.79 3.91 7.27
N ASN A 228 -4.02 3.38 7.24
CA ASN A 228 -4.45 2.41 8.23
C ASN A 228 -4.23 0.97 7.75
N SER A 229 -3.54 0.17 8.56
CA SER A 229 -3.44 -1.27 8.38
C SER A 229 -4.80 -1.95 8.49
N ARG A 230 -5.05 -2.91 7.60
CA ARG A 230 -6.26 -3.75 7.62
C ARG A 230 -6.30 -4.73 8.80
N PHE A 231 -5.15 -4.95 9.44
CA PHE A 231 -4.97 -5.88 10.55
C PHE A 231 -5.04 -5.20 11.92
N SER A 232 -5.30 -3.90 11.96
CA SER A 232 -5.47 -3.13 13.18
C SER A 232 -6.91 -2.63 13.33
N VAL A 233 -7.43 -2.68 14.55
CA VAL A 233 -8.69 -2.01 14.92
C VAL A 233 -8.44 -0.52 15.19
N GLU A 234 -7.28 -0.19 15.76
CA GLU A 234 -6.87 1.18 16.04
C GLU A 234 -6.21 1.83 14.81
N PRO A 235 -6.37 3.14 14.60
CA PRO A 235 -5.68 3.85 13.53
C PRO A 235 -4.16 3.72 13.65
N THR A 236 -3.49 3.41 12.55
CA THR A 236 -2.03 3.17 12.51
C THR A 236 -1.24 4.29 11.83
N ILE A 237 -1.92 5.19 11.12
CA ILE A 237 -1.33 6.42 10.57
C ILE A 237 -0.57 7.21 11.65
N LEU A 238 0.68 7.58 11.33
CA LEU A 238 1.63 8.31 12.19
C LEU A 238 1.92 7.64 13.56
N LYS A 239 1.61 6.35 13.70
CA LYS A 239 1.80 5.60 14.95
C LYS A 239 2.56 4.30 14.74
N LYS A 240 2.27 3.59 13.66
CA LYS A 240 2.89 2.30 13.38
C LYS A 240 4.19 2.50 12.59
N GLU A 241 5.29 2.09 13.19
CA GLU A 241 6.61 2.03 12.56
C GLU A 241 6.72 0.81 11.63
N VAL A 242 7.37 1.01 10.49
CA VAL A 242 7.64 0.02 9.45
C VAL A 242 9.08 0.17 8.96
N ASP A 243 9.96 -0.67 9.49
CA ASP A 243 11.36 -0.77 9.06
C ASP A 243 11.64 -2.14 8.44
N THR A 244 11.37 -2.27 7.15
CA THR A 244 11.59 -3.50 6.38
C THR A 244 12.65 -3.26 5.31
N GLU A 245 13.16 -4.34 4.72
CA GLU A 245 14.08 -4.21 3.57
C GLU A 245 13.42 -3.46 2.41
N ALA A 246 12.13 -3.70 2.16
CA ALA A 246 11.37 -3.00 1.14
C ALA A 246 11.22 -1.49 1.40
N THR A 247 10.98 -1.05 2.64
CA THR A 247 10.89 0.38 2.93
C THR A 247 12.23 1.07 2.75
N ARG A 248 13.32 0.48 3.27
CA ARG A 248 14.67 1.03 3.08
C ARG A 248 15.05 1.15 1.61
N GLU A 249 14.84 0.09 0.83
CA GLU A 249 15.13 0.13 -0.61
C GLU A 249 14.24 1.12 -1.38
N ALA A 250 12.96 1.25 -1.00
CA ALA A 250 12.09 2.26 -1.62
C ALA A 250 12.60 3.68 -1.35
N PHE A 251 13.04 3.99 -0.13
CA PHE A 251 13.61 5.31 0.20
C PHE A 251 14.97 5.56 -0.46
N ASP A 252 15.73 4.50 -0.76
CA ASP A 252 16.94 4.59 -1.61
C ASP A 252 16.61 4.77 -3.10
N GLY A 253 15.32 4.82 -3.47
CA GLY A 253 14.85 5.06 -4.83
C GLY A 253 14.59 3.79 -5.65
N TYR A 254 14.74 2.60 -5.06
CA TYR A 254 14.55 1.34 -5.77
C TYR A 254 13.08 0.96 -5.90
N VAL A 255 12.76 0.30 -7.02
CA VAL A 255 11.46 -0.31 -7.29
C VAL A 255 11.68 -1.81 -7.42
N GLY A 256 10.92 -2.62 -6.70
CA GLY A 256 11.20 -4.05 -6.66
C GLY A 256 10.07 -4.92 -6.16
N THR A 257 10.36 -6.22 -6.15
CA THR A 257 9.55 -7.26 -5.53
C THR A 257 10.44 -8.22 -4.75
N LYS A 258 10.02 -8.61 -3.55
CA LYS A 258 10.77 -9.51 -2.68
C LYS A 258 9.84 -10.35 -1.81
N ILE A 259 10.38 -11.46 -1.30
CA ILE A 259 9.77 -12.16 -0.16
C ILE A 259 10.54 -11.68 1.07
N ILE A 260 9.84 -11.08 2.03
CA ILE A 260 10.41 -10.48 3.23
C ILE A 260 9.46 -10.74 4.40
N ASP A 261 9.95 -10.55 5.63
CA ASP A 261 9.09 -10.41 6.79
C ASP A 261 8.53 -8.97 6.84
N ASP A 262 7.22 -8.85 6.98
CA ASP A 262 6.54 -7.56 7.13
C ASP A 262 6.71 -6.95 8.53
N TYR A 263 6.06 -5.82 8.79
CA TYR A 263 6.10 -5.15 10.10
C TYR A 263 5.44 -5.95 11.25
N ARG A 264 4.76 -7.06 10.94
CA ARG A 264 4.16 -8.01 11.89
C ARG A 264 5.08 -9.21 12.12
N GLY A 265 6.16 -9.34 11.35
CA GLY A 265 7.04 -10.51 11.34
C GLY A 265 6.45 -11.70 10.57
N VAL A 266 5.54 -11.44 9.63
CA VAL A 266 4.93 -12.45 8.77
C VAL A 266 5.62 -12.43 7.40
N SER A 267 5.95 -13.62 6.87
CA SER A 267 6.53 -13.74 5.53
C SER A 267 5.49 -13.35 4.47
N VAL A 268 5.81 -12.34 3.66
CA VAL A 268 4.95 -11.79 2.62
C VAL A 268 5.67 -11.74 1.28
N LEU A 269 4.92 -11.90 0.19
CA LEU A 269 5.33 -11.41 -1.12
C LEU A 269 5.01 -9.92 -1.15
N CYS A 270 6.02 -9.09 -1.36
CA CYS A 270 5.93 -7.63 -1.34
C CYS A 270 6.35 -7.05 -2.68
N ALA A 271 5.57 -6.10 -3.19
CA ALA A 271 5.94 -5.19 -4.28
C ALA A 271 6.00 -3.77 -3.74
N TYR A 272 7.12 -3.07 -3.93
CA TYR A 272 7.36 -1.75 -3.35
C TYR A 272 7.90 -0.75 -4.37
N THR A 273 7.64 0.53 -4.13
CA THR A 273 8.12 1.65 -4.95
C THR A 273 8.13 2.94 -4.13
N PRO A 274 9.10 3.86 -4.34
CA PRO A 274 8.92 5.24 -3.90
C PRO A 274 7.81 5.92 -4.71
N LEU A 275 6.98 6.73 -4.04
CA LEU A 275 6.01 7.57 -4.72
C LEU A 275 6.67 8.76 -5.43
N ASN A 276 7.74 9.33 -4.84
CA ASN A 276 8.51 10.48 -5.38
C ASN A 276 7.64 11.52 -6.10
N LEU A 277 6.60 12.01 -5.42
CA LEU A 277 5.87 13.19 -5.88
C LEU A 277 6.71 14.41 -5.52
N ASN A 278 6.64 15.49 -6.31
CA ASN A 278 7.49 16.71 -6.12
C ASN A 278 7.52 17.25 -4.68
N PHE A 279 6.53 16.91 -3.86
CA PHE A 279 6.34 17.38 -2.49
C PHE A 279 6.12 16.24 -1.48
N ILE A 280 6.23 14.96 -1.88
CA ILE A 280 6.05 13.78 -1.02
C ILE A 280 7.13 12.75 -1.29
N ASN A 281 7.89 12.40 -0.24
CA ASN A 281 8.73 11.21 -0.24
C ASN A 281 8.11 10.14 0.68
N TRP A 282 7.26 9.30 0.10
CA TRP A 282 6.68 8.15 0.78
C TRP A 282 6.99 6.89 -0.02
N ALA A 283 7.09 5.76 0.67
CA ALA A 283 7.13 4.43 0.06
C ALA A 283 5.71 3.86 -0.03
N LEU A 284 5.39 3.24 -1.17
CA LEU A 284 4.18 2.45 -1.38
C LEU A 284 4.53 0.97 -1.39
N LEU A 285 3.82 0.20 -0.59
CA LEU A 285 3.97 -1.25 -0.47
C LEU A 285 2.63 -1.93 -0.75
N VAL A 286 2.69 -3.02 -1.51
CA VAL A 286 1.57 -3.93 -1.76
C VAL A 286 2.03 -5.34 -1.45
N GLU A 287 1.37 -5.97 -0.49
CA GLU A 287 1.82 -7.21 0.13
C GLU A 287 0.72 -8.25 0.13
N ILE A 288 1.09 -9.53 0.19
CA ILE A 288 0.20 -10.67 0.47
C ILE A 288 1.00 -11.72 1.25
N GLU A 289 0.37 -12.39 2.22
CA GLU A 289 1.05 -13.41 3.01
C GLU A 289 1.48 -14.59 2.12
N GLU A 290 2.70 -15.08 2.34
CA GLU A 290 3.28 -16.17 1.56
C GLU A 290 2.41 -17.44 1.64
N GLU A 291 1.79 -17.69 2.79
CA GLU A 291 0.88 -18.81 3.01
C GLU A 291 -0.35 -18.74 2.10
N GLU A 292 -0.98 -17.57 1.97
CA GLU A 292 -2.13 -17.41 1.07
C GLU A 292 -1.69 -17.47 -0.40
N ALA A 293 -0.60 -16.79 -0.76
CA ALA A 293 -0.06 -16.76 -2.12
C ALA A 293 0.24 -18.17 -2.66
N PHE A 294 0.68 -19.07 -1.79
CA PHE A 294 1.02 -20.45 -2.15
C PHE A 294 0.01 -21.50 -1.66
N ALA A 295 -1.15 -21.12 -1.15
CA ALA A 295 -2.17 -22.04 -0.65
C ALA A 295 -2.53 -23.14 -1.68
N VAL A 296 -2.68 -22.75 -2.95
CA VAL A 296 -2.98 -23.68 -4.06
C VAL A 296 -1.85 -24.69 -4.29
N ILE A 297 -0.60 -24.31 -4.07
CA ILE A 297 0.56 -25.20 -4.22
C ILE A 297 0.58 -26.24 -3.12
N TYR A 298 0.30 -25.85 -1.87
CA TYR A 298 0.30 -26.79 -0.74
C TYR A 298 -0.72 -27.92 -0.94
N ASP A 299 -1.90 -27.60 -1.46
CA ASP A 299 -2.91 -28.60 -1.80
C ASP A 299 -2.44 -29.58 -2.90
N ILE A 300 -1.73 -29.07 -3.90
CA ILE A 300 -1.16 -29.90 -4.97
C ILE A 300 -0.03 -30.77 -4.43
N GLU A 301 0.82 -30.24 -3.55
CA GLU A 301 1.93 -30.96 -2.94
C GLU A 301 1.45 -32.19 -2.15
N ILE A 302 0.39 -32.04 -1.35
CA ILE A 302 -0.21 -33.13 -0.60
C ILE A 302 -0.73 -34.21 -1.56
N LYS A 303 -1.45 -33.82 -2.62
CA LYS A 303 -2.00 -34.76 -3.61
C LYS A 303 -0.89 -35.50 -4.36
N LEU A 304 0.16 -34.80 -4.79
CA LEU A 304 1.32 -35.40 -5.45
C LEU A 304 2.05 -36.38 -4.52
N THR A 305 2.20 -36.03 -3.24
CA THR A 305 2.83 -36.89 -2.23
C THR A 305 2.02 -38.17 -1.99
N ILE A 306 0.69 -38.08 -1.95
CA ILE A 306 -0.19 -39.26 -1.84
C ILE A 306 -0.03 -40.17 -3.07
N ILE A 307 -0.08 -39.60 -4.27
CA ILE A 307 0.08 -40.36 -5.52
C ILE A 307 1.46 -41.04 -5.57
N ALA A 308 2.53 -40.30 -5.26
CA ALA A 308 3.89 -40.83 -5.21
C ALA A 308 4.02 -41.96 -4.18
N SER A 309 3.39 -41.82 -3.00
CA SER A 309 3.37 -42.84 -1.96
C SER A 309 2.65 -44.12 -2.42
N ILE A 310 1.49 -44.00 -3.07
CA ILE A 310 0.73 -45.13 -3.62
C ILE A 310 1.57 -45.87 -4.69
N ILE A 311 2.18 -45.12 -5.62
CA ILE A 311 3.05 -45.70 -6.66
C ILE A 311 4.26 -46.40 -6.03
N GLY A 312 4.87 -45.80 -4.99
CA GLY A 312 5.96 -46.39 -4.24
C GLY A 312 5.59 -47.72 -3.58
N VAL A 313 4.44 -47.77 -2.90
CA VAL A 313 3.94 -49.01 -2.28
C VAL A 313 3.66 -50.08 -3.34
N MET A 314 3.05 -49.73 -4.47
CA MET A 314 2.82 -50.67 -5.58
C MET A 314 4.13 -51.21 -6.17
N ALA A 315 5.14 -50.35 -6.37
CA ALA A 315 6.44 -50.75 -6.87
C ALA A 315 7.17 -51.70 -5.90
N LEU A 316 7.17 -51.38 -4.61
CA LEU A 316 7.73 -52.24 -3.56
C LEU A 316 6.99 -53.59 -3.48
N GLY A 317 5.67 -53.58 -3.55
CA GLY A 317 4.85 -54.79 -3.60
C GLY A 317 5.19 -55.69 -4.79
N TYR A 318 5.33 -55.10 -5.98
CA TYR A 318 5.75 -55.82 -7.19
C TYR A 318 7.16 -56.43 -7.06
N LEU A 319 8.12 -55.66 -6.54
CA LEU A 319 9.48 -56.15 -6.27
C LEU A 319 9.49 -57.31 -5.27
N TYR A 320 8.70 -57.21 -4.20
CA TYR A 320 8.56 -58.26 -3.20
C TYR A 320 7.97 -59.56 -3.80
N LEU A 321 6.89 -59.45 -4.57
CA LEU A 321 6.25 -60.61 -5.22
C LEU A 321 7.18 -61.29 -6.23
N THR A 322 7.90 -60.51 -7.04
CA THR A 322 8.86 -61.05 -8.01
C THR A 322 10.06 -61.70 -7.34
N TYR A 323 10.57 -61.13 -6.25
CA TYR A 323 11.61 -61.74 -5.40
C TYR A 323 11.15 -63.06 -4.78
N ARG A 324 9.94 -63.09 -4.19
CA ARG A 324 9.35 -64.30 -3.61
C ARG A 324 9.19 -65.41 -4.65
N SER A 325 8.66 -65.08 -5.83
CA SER A 325 8.51 -66.02 -6.95
C SER A 325 9.85 -66.58 -7.42
N TYR A 326 10.89 -65.74 -7.49
CA TYR A 326 12.25 -66.17 -7.84
C TYR A 326 12.82 -67.16 -6.81
N ARG A 327 12.68 -66.87 -5.51
CA ARG A 327 13.15 -67.75 -4.43
C ARG A 327 12.42 -69.10 -4.42
N LYS A 328 11.10 -69.10 -4.65
CA LYS A 328 10.29 -70.34 -4.74
C LYS A 328 10.72 -71.22 -5.92
N ASN A 329 10.91 -70.64 -7.11
CA ASN A 329 11.40 -71.39 -8.28
C ASN A 329 12.84 -71.90 -8.11
N LYS A 330 13.70 -71.18 -7.36
CA LYS A 330 15.07 -71.64 -7.12
C LYS A 330 15.11 -72.87 -6.20
N HIS A 331 14.25 -72.91 -5.18
CA HIS A 331 14.10 -74.09 -4.30
C HIS A 331 13.53 -75.31 -5.04
N SER A 332 12.50 -75.14 -5.89
CA SER A 332 11.95 -76.27 -6.65
C SER A 332 12.93 -76.86 -7.68
N VAL A 333 13.81 -76.03 -8.24
CA VAL A 333 14.86 -76.47 -9.18
C VAL A 333 16.05 -77.10 -8.46
N SER A 334 16.31 -76.77 -7.19
CA SER A 334 17.32 -77.48 -6.39
C SER A 334 16.82 -78.84 -5.89
N GLU A 335 15.56 -78.94 -5.43
CA GLU A 335 14.96 -80.21 -5.00
C GLU A 335 14.87 -81.23 -6.14
N SER A 336 14.43 -80.81 -7.33
CA SER A 336 14.38 -81.68 -8.51
C SER A 336 15.76 -82.14 -9.02
N LYS A 337 16.84 -81.39 -8.72
CA LYS A 337 18.22 -81.79 -9.02
C LYS A 337 18.85 -82.71 -7.97
N GLU A 338 18.35 -82.68 -6.74
CA GLU A 338 18.73 -83.63 -5.69
C GLU A 338 18.01 -84.97 -5.90
N GLU A 339 16.71 -84.96 -6.24
CA GLU A 339 15.96 -86.18 -6.59
C GLU A 339 16.52 -86.88 -7.85
N SER A 340 16.98 -86.13 -8.86
CA SER A 340 17.58 -86.74 -10.07
C SER A 340 18.99 -87.32 -9.85
N LYS A 341 19.61 -87.09 -8.68
CA LYS A 341 20.91 -87.67 -8.30
C LYS A 341 20.76 -88.87 -7.36
N SER A 342 19.55 -89.19 -6.92
CA SER A 342 19.25 -90.28 -5.99
C SER A 342 18.76 -91.57 -6.68
N TYR A 343 18.86 -91.66 -8.01
CA TYR A 343 18.51 -92.85 -8.81
C TYR A 343 19.72 -93.45 -9.52
#